data_AF-A0AAT9M9F3-F1
#
_entry.id   AF-A0AAT9M9F3-F1
#
_cell.length_a   1.000
_cell.length_b   1.000
_cell.length_c   1.000
_cell.angle_alpha   90.00
_cell.angle_beta   90.00
_cell.angle_gamma   90.00
#
_symmetry.space_group_name_H-M   'P 1'
#
loop_
_entity.id
_entity.type
_entity.pdbx_description
1 polymer ?
#
loop_
_entity_poly.entity_id
_entity_poly.type
_entity_poly.pdbx_seq_one_letter_code
_entity_poly.pdbx_strand_id
1 'polypeptide(L)'
;MVEPPWVRVPVGPHAPTWRTVAAQRQVLAVVHNVTALTRLLDVLAVFEADPRVQVVFTWTRSSPFIDGVPAAIAAVGGVFVPWEQAVQLPFDLAISASQGGDLHELLAPLVIVGHGTGYNKYSPRKAKSEKRKAKSDSRRAGATAGPGEVRSTGDKNSIGPSSGGETSTGLDAERWPRASFGLGAEQLLRDGEPIAEAFVLTHDEQLARLARSCPPAVENAVVAGDPCFDRLLASRPWRAAYRAALGVGDGQRLVVISSTWGVNSLFGARPELFSRIVAELPVDSHRVVAVLHPNIWHGHGAWQVRSWLAEAMRSGLMVVPPMDGWRAALVAADCVLGDHGSTTFYGAALGIPVLLGQFPEDAVDPSSPVGQLGAVAPALADDIPAAAQVDAAIRRPVDFGAVTELTTSHPGKALLRLRSVCYDILDIDEPAREPAVLAVPPPAPVEPYPTDGALVVQAVVEGDTVHVTRLPAAVTLGTKWEPADSHLVAFESSMDTHWVNLADVVIGSGRHPGARVVAEIDGTACVADVRDAGTVRLTGPDPTVLASAAYAWHLAGRPLSELAAARVTVS
;
A
#
# COMPACT_ATOMS: atom_id res chain seq x y z
N MET A 1 18.52 19.82 -6.02
CA MET A 1 17.54 20.38 -6.98
C MET A 1 17.71 21.90 -6.97
N VAL A 2 17.76 22.55 -8.13
CA VAL A 2 17.72 24.02 -8.20
C VAL A 2 16.32 24.45 -7.78
N GLU A 3 16.19 25.42 -6.88
CA GLU A 3 14.88 25.94 -6.51
C GLU A 3 14.19 26.52 -7.74
N PRO A 4 12.92 26.15 -8.01
CA PRO A 4 12.20 26.74 -9.11
C PRO A 4 12.05 28.25 -8.85
N PRO A 5 12.13 29.07 -9.91
CA PRO A 5 11.97 30.51 -9.77
C PRO A 5 10.59 30.84 -9.19
N TRP A 6 10.49 31.99 -8.53
CA TRP A 6 9.21 32.48 -8.04
C TRP A 6 8.17 32.57 -9.16
N VAL A 7 6.98 32.07 -8.85
CA VAL A 7 5.84 32.06 -9.76
C VAL A 7 5.26 33.46 -9.86
N ARG A 8 5.09 33.97 -11.09
CA ARG A 8 4.48 35.30 -11.34
C ARG A 8 2.99 35.23 -11.71
N VAL A 9 2.53 34.06 -12.13
CA VAL A 9 1.15 33.76 -12.57
C VAL A 9 0.87 32.30 -12.21
N PRO A 10 -0.24 31.96 -11.54
CA PRO A 10 -1.40 32.80 -11.27
C PRO A 10 -1.34 33.51 -9.91
N VAL A 11 -0.21 33.58 -9.21
CA VAL A 11 -0.09 34.21 -7.88
C VAL A 11 0.74 35.49 -7.88
N GLY A 12 0.56 36.33 -6.86
CA GLY A 12 1.33 37.56 -6.67
C GLY A 12 0.74 38.79 -7.38
N PRO A 13 1.30 39.97 -7.12
CA PRO A 13 0.70 41.27 -7.49
C PRO A 13 0.64 41.52 -9.00
N HIS A 14 1.49 40.87 -9.78
CA HIS A 14 1.52 41.00 -11.24
C HIS A 14 0.61 39.99 -11.95
N ALA A 15 0.10 38.98 -11.24
CA ALA A 15 -0.71 37.93 -11.85
C ALA A 15 -1.99 38.45 -12.56
N PRO A 16 -2.73 39.46 -12.03
CA PRO A 16 -3.94 39.95 -12.69
C PRO A 16 -3.75 40.40 -14.14
N THR A 17 -2.55 40.87 -14.53
CA THR A 17 -2.24 41.27 -15.90
C THR A 17 -2.17 40.09 -16.88
N TRP A 18 -1.89 38.88 -16.39
CA TRP A 18 -1.61 37.70 -17.21
C TRP A 18 -2.64 36.57 -17.04
N ARG A 19 -3.53 36.67 -16.03
CA ARG A 19 -4.59 35.68 -15.80
C ARG A 19 -5.65 35.78 -16.89
N THR A 20 -5.92 34.68 -17.59
CA THR A 20 -7.07 34.56 -18.51
C THR A 20 -8.39 34.50 -17.74
N VAL A 21 -8.44 33.71 -16.67
CA VAL A 21 -9.60 33.60 -15.77
C VAL A 21 -9.30 34.42 -14.51
N ALA A 22 -10.13 35.42 -14.25
CA ALA A 22 -10.03 36.25 -13.06
C ALA A 22 -10.72 35.57 -11.86
N ALA A 23 -10.06 34.58 -11.28
CA ALA A 23 -10.51 33.95 -10.03
C ALA A 23 -10.63 35.00 -8.90
N GLN A 24 -11.70 34.90 -8.11
CA GLN A 24 -12.01 35.77 -6.97
C GLN A 24 -11.30 35.34 -5.69
N ARG A 25 -10.95 34.05 -5.59
CA ARG A 25 -10.31 33.43 -4.42
C ARG A 25 -9.12 32.57 -4.82
N GLN A 26 -8.07 32.59 -4.03
CA GLN A 26 -6.86 31.77 -4.17
C GLN A 26 -6.78 30.76 -3.02
N VAL A 27 -6.73 29.48 -3.38
CA VAL A 27 -6.58 28.36 -2.44
C VAL A 27 -5.18 27.78 -2.57
N LEU A 28 -4.49 27.63 -1.44
CA LEU A 28 -3.17 27.02 -1.35
C LEU A 28 -3.27 25.56 -0.84
N ALA A 29 -2.96 24.59 -1.69
CA ALA A 29 -2.81 23.20 -1.31
C ALA A 29 -1.39 22.96 -0.76
N VAL A 30 -1.28 22.69 0.54
CA VAL A 30 -0.01 22.57 1.26
C VAL A 30 0.41 21.11 1.38
N VAL A 31 1.31 20.69 0.49
CA VAL A 31 1.81 19.32 0.42
C VAL A 31 2.93 19.12 1.44
N HIS A 32 2.91 17.99 2.16
CA HIS A 32 3.99 17.58 3.06
C HIS A 32 4.82 16.43 2.47
N ASN A 33 4.15 15.44 1.89
CA ASN A 33 4.72 14.31 1.14
C ASN A 33 3.70 13.82 0.09
N VAL A 34 4.05 12.80 -0.70
CA VAL A 34 3.17 12.28 -1.77
C VAL A 34 1.85 11.71 -1.22
N THR A 35 1.83 11.15 -0.02
CA THR A 35 0.60 10.66 0.64
C THR A 35 -0.34 11.82 1.01
N ALA A 36 0.22 12.94 1.49
CA ALA A 36 -0.56 14.14 1.75
C ALA A 36 -1.16 14.70 0.46
N LEU A 37 -0.42 14.66 -0.65
CA LEU A 37 -0.93 15.07 -1.95
C LEU A 37 -2.12 14.21 -2.39
N THR A 38 -2.03 12.87 -2.31
CA THR A 38 -3.15 12.01 -2.74
C THR A 38 -4.42 12.27 -1.93
N ARG A 39 -4.29 12.56 -0.62
CA ARG A 39 -5.42 12.98 0.22
C ARG A 39 -5.94 14.37 -0.13
N LEU A 40 -5.05 15.34 -0.40
CA LEU A 40 -5.46 16.68 -0.82
C LEU A 40 -6.29 16.62 -2.11
N LEU A 41 -5.93 15.77 -3.07
CA LEU A 41 -6.69 15.62 -4.31
C LEU A 41 -8.12 15.13 -4.08
N ASP A 42 -8.37 14.31 -3.06
CA ASP A 42 -9.73 13.92 -2.67
C ASP A 42 -10.53 15.11 -2.12
N VAL A 43 -9.87 16.06 -1.46
CA VAL A 43 -10.52 17.24 -0.86
C VAL A 43 -10.70 18.36 -1.88
N LEU A 44 -9.70 18.61 -2.73
CA LEU A 44 -9.72 19.70 -3.72
C LEU A 44 -10.85 19.57 -4.75
N ALA A 45 -11.43 18.37 -4.89
CA ALA A 45 -12.64 18.13 -5.67
C ALA A 45 -13.82 19.04 -5.29
N VAL A 46 -13.84 19.60 -4.06
CA VAL A 46 -14.88 20.56 -3.66
C VAL A 46 -14.93 21.81 -4.54
N PHE A 47 -13.80 22.21 -5.16
CA PHE A 47 -13.68 23.40 -6.00
C PHE A 47 -13.84 23.12 -7.51
N GLU A 48 -13.94 21.85 -7.92
CA GLU A 48 -14.03 21.48 -9.34
C GLU A 48 -15.17 22.20 -10.03
N ALA A 49 -14.92 22.75 -11.23
CA ALA A 49 -15.85 23.50 -12.08
C ALA A 49 -16.41 24.81 -11.46
N ASP A 50 -15.70 25.42 -10.52
CA ASP A 50 -15.96 26.79 -10.06
C ASP A 50 -14.83 27.74 -10.51
N PRO A 51 -15.01 28.55 -11.57
CA PRO A 51 -13.98 29.45 -12.08
C PRO A 51 -13.65 30.61 -11.13
N ARG A 52 -14.41 30.79 -10.03
CA ARG A 52 -14.14 31.80 -9.01
C ARG A 52 -12.97 31.41 -8.11
N VAL A 53 -12.56 30.14 -8.08
CA VAL A 53 -11.51 29.62 -7.21
C VAL A 53 -10.29 29.18 -8.02
N GLN A 54 -9.10 29.70 -7.67
CA GLN A 54 -7.82 29.26 -8.21
C GLN A 54 -7.06 28.45 -7.16
N VAL A 55 -6.81 27.17 -7.45
CA VAL A 55 -5.96 26.32 -6.60
C VAL A 55 -4.50 26.39 -7.08
N VAL A 56 -3.56 26.51 -6.15
CA VAL A 56 -2.12 26.35 -6.38
C VAL A 56 -1.51 25.46 -5.30
N PHE A 57 -0.32 24.92 -5.55
CA PHE A 57 0.32 23.94 -4.66
C PHE A 57 1.61 24.50 -4.08
N THR A 58 1.89 24.20 -2.82
CA THR A 58 3.21 24.41 -2.23
C THR A 58 3.67 23.14 -1.51
N TRP A 59 4.93 23.11 -1.12
CA TRP A 59 5.52 21.98 -0.41
C TRP A 59 6.38 22.47 0.74
N THR A 60 6.04 22.03 1.96
CA THR A 60 6.70 22.49 3.20
C THR A 60 8.13 22.00 3.37
N ARG A 61 8.57 20.99 2.61
CA ARG A 61 9.90 20.35 2.71
C ARG A 61 10.24 19.81 4.11
N SER A 62 9.26 19.68 4.99
CA SER A 62 9.45 19.28 6.40
C SER A 62 9.35 17.76 6.62
N SER A 63 8.87 17.01 5.63
CA SER A 63 8.83 15.54 5.66
C SER A 63 10.24 14.97 5.48
N PRO A 64 10.62 13.87 6.15
CA PRO A 64 11.83 13.13 5.81
C PRO A 64 11.72 12.42 4.44
N PHE A 65 10.49 12.19 3.96
CA PHE A 65 10.20 11.63 2.64
C PHE A 65 9.97 12.77 1.65
N ILE A 66 11.06 13.25 1.06
CA ILE A 66 11.07 14.41 0.15
C ILE A 66 11.07 14.04 -1.33
N ASP A 67 11.54 12.84 -1.66
CA ASP A 67 11.67 12.41 -3.05
C ASP A 67 10.30 12.33 -3.74
N GLY A 68 10.27 12.62 -5.03
CA GLY A 68 9.06 12.54 -5.86
C GLY A 68 7.97 13.58 -5.60
N VAL A 69 8.02 14.40 -4.53
CA VAL A 69 6.97 15.40 -4.26
C VAL A 69 6.81 16.42 -5.39
N PRO A 70 7.89 17.07 -5.90
CA PRO A 70 7.74 18.00 -7.03
C PRO A 70 7.21 17.31 -8.30
N ALA A 71 7.66 16.09 -8.58
CA ALA A 71 7.21 15.32 -9.72
C ALA A 71 5.73 14.93 -9.60
N ALA A 72 5.27 14.60 -8.40
CA ALA A 72 3.87 14.27 -8.13
C ALA A 72 2.95 15.49 -8.29
N ILE A 73 3.37 16.68 -7.83
CA ILE A 73 2.64 17.93 -8.08
C ILE A 73 2.58 18.24 -9.58
N ALA A 74 3.69 18.05 -10.30
CA ALA A 74 3.73 18.24 -11.75
C ALA A 74 2.83 17.24 -12.49
N ALA A 75 2.78 15.97 -12.04
CA ALA A 75 1.96 14.92 -12.65
C ALA A 75 0.45 15.21 -12.58
N VAL A 76 -0.01 15.94 -11.55
CA VAL A 76 -1.41 16.39 -11.43
C VAL A 76 -1.66 17.75 -12.13
N GLY A 77 -0.65 18.32 -12.80
CA GLY A 77 -0.74 19.61 -13.47
C GLY A 77 -0.82 20.81 -12.51
N GLY A 78 -0.41 20.63 -11.24
CA GLY A 78 -0.48 21.67 -10.23
C GLY A 78 0.54 22.78 -10.45
N VAL A 79 0.11 24.04 -10.32
CA VAL A 79 1.06 25.17 -10.31
C VAL A 79 1.80 25.19 -8.98
N PHE A 80 3.11 24.97 -9.02
CA PHE A 80 3.97 24.88 -7.85
C PHE A 80 4.52 26.24 -7.42
N VAL A 81 4.10 26.72 -6.24
CA VAL A 81 4.62 27.92 -5.57
C VAL A 81 5.67 27.50 -4.53
N PRO A 82 6.93 27.97 -4.63
CA PRO A 82 7.96 27.73 -3.61
C PRO A 82 7.47 28.12 -2.21
N TRP A 83 7.86 27.36 -1.18
CA TRP A 83 7.42 27.60 0.21
C TRP A 83 7.75 29.01 0.67
N GLU A 84 8.96 29.45 0.37
CA GLU A 84 9.51 30.75 0.73
C GLU A 84 8.71 31.90 0.11
N GLN A 85 8.10 31.66 -1.05
CA GLN A 85 7.19 32.59 -1.70
C GLN A 85 5.78 32.49 -1.10
N ALA A 86 5.29 31.28 -0.82
CA ALA A 86 3.95 31.05 -0.29
C ALA A 86 3.73 31.75 1.05
N VAL A 87 4.70 31.71 1.97
CA VAL A 87 4.63 32.40 3.27
C VAL A 87 4.66 33.93 3.17
N GLN A 88 4.99 34.49 2.00
CA GLN A 88 5.01 35.94 1.75
C GLN A 88 3.78 36.44 0.98
N LEU A 89 2.88 35.54 0.58
CA LEU A 89 1.69 35.88 -0.20
C LEU A 89 0.42 35.62 0.61
N PRO A 90 -0.57 36.53 0.55
CA PRO A 90 -1.89 36.24 1.10
C PRO A 90 -2.60 35.21 0.22
N PHE A 91 -3.28 34.26 0.88
CA PHE A 91 -4.25 33.36 0.23
C PHE A 91 -5.57 33.42 1.01
N ASP A 92 -6.67 33.18 0.32
CA ASP A 92 -8.00 33.21 0.93
C ASP A 92 -8.29 31.94 1.74
N LEU A 93 -7.56 30.84 1.45
CA LEU A 93 -7.62 29.59 2.19
C LEU A 93 -6.36 28.76 1.92
N ALA A 94 -5.81 28.13 2.95
CA ALA A 94 -4.81 27.07 2.84
C ALA A 94 -5.41 25.74 3.33
N ILE A 95 -5.12 24.65 2.60
CA ILE A 95 -5.55 23.29 2.99
C ILE A 95 -4.31 22.41 3.10
N SER A 96 -4.12 21.76 4.25
CA SER A 96 -3.10 20.73 4.41
C SER A 96 -3.71 19.40 4.82
N ALA A 97 -3.18 18.32 4.26
CA ALA A 97 -3.46 16.98 4.78
C ALA A 97 -2.47 16.55 5.88
N SER A 98 -1.60 17.46 6.35
CA SER A 98 -0.58 17.23 7.36
C SER A 98 -0.49 18.38 8.36
N GLN A 99 0.13 18.12 9.51
CA GLN A 99 0.56 19.15 10.47
C GLN A 99 2.07 19.41 10.38
N GLY A 100 2.75 18.83 9.40
CA GLY A 100 4.19 18.92 9.26
C GLY A 100 4.66 20.20 8.57
N GLY A 101 5.57 20.93 9.24
CA GLY A 101 6.14 22.20 8.78
C GLY A 101 5.56 23.39 9.52
N ASP A 102 6.10 24.58 9.27
CA ASP A 102 5.69 25.80 9.95
C ASP A 102 4.43 26.41 9.31
N LEU A 103 3.32 25.66 9.35
CA LEU A 103 2.05 26.05 8.71
C LEU A 103 1.50 27.39 9.22
N HIS A 104 1.83 27.76 10.45
CA HIS A 104 1.47 29.04 11.08
C HIS A 104 2.13 30.26 10.43
N GLU A 105 3.15 30.07 9.58
CA GLU A 105 3.77 31.16 8.81
C GLU A 105 2.94 31.58 7.58
N LEU A 106 1.92 30.78 7.20
CA LEU A 106 1.06 31.09 6.06
C LEU A 106 0.13 32.27 6.38
N LEU A 107 0.04 33.20 5.43
CA LEU A 107 -0.88 34.33 5.50
C LEU A 107 -2.27 33.94 4.93
N ALA A 108 -2.90 32.95 5.55
CA ALA A 108 -4.20 32.41 5.12
C ALA A 108 -4.94 31.70 6.26
N PRO A 109 -6.28 31.71 6.29
CA PRO A 109 -7.04 30.74 7.08
C PRO A 109 -6.65 29.31 6.71
N LEU A 110 -6.51 28.44 7.70
CA LEU A 110 -5.99 27.08 7.48
C LEU A 110 -7.04 26.01 7.79
N VAL A 111 -7.21 25.06 6.89
CA VAL A 111 -7.97 23.82 7.08
C VAL A 111 -7.00 22.64 7.10
N ILE A 112 -7.07 21.82 8.15
CA ILE A 112 -6.25 20.61 8.28
C ILE A 112 -7.14 19.38 8.19
N VAL A 113 -6.81 18.46 7.29
CA VAL A 113 -7.47 17.16 7.14
C VAL A 113 -6.54 16.02 7.53
N GLY A 114 -7.09 14.92 8.05
CA GLY A 114 -6.31 13.69 8.27
C GLY A 114 -5.84 13.04 6.96
N HIS A 115 -4.58 12.55 6.94
CA HIS A 115 -3.97 11.87 5.79
C HIS A 115 -4.65 10.56 5.36
N GLY A 116 -5.38 9.90 6.27
CA GLY A 116 -5.98 8.59 6.07
C GLY A 116 -7.14 8.35 7.02
N THR A 117 -7.40 7.10 7.35
CA THR A 117 -8.51 6.66 8.22
C THR A 117 -8.30 7.08 9.68
N GLY A 118 -8.66 8.30 10.02
CA GLY A 118 -8.57 8.80 11.39
C GLY A 118 -7.15 8.87 11.96
N TYR A 119 -7.08 8.92 13.29
CA TYR A 119 -5.84 9.14 14.04
C TYR A 119 -5.56 7.94 14.95
N ASN A 120 -4.59 7.10 14.56
CA ASN A 120 -4.45 5.75 15.14
C ASN A 120 -3.14 5.50 15.88
N LYS A 121 -2.06 6.16 15.49
CA LYS A 121 -0.73 5.85 16.02
C LYS A 121 -0.37 6.83 17.12
N TYR A 122 0.28 6.37 18.18
CA TYR A 122 0.85 7.28 19.15
C TYR A 122 2.02 8.08 18.55
N SER A 123 2.22 9.31 19.02
CA SER A 123 3.45 10.05 18.74
C SER A 123 4.68 9.28 19.29
N PRO A 124 5.80 9.22 18.54
CA PRO A 124 7.05 8.61 19.04
C PRO A 124 7.51 9.33 20.32
N ARG A 125 7.80 8.57 21.39
CA ARG A 125 8.44 9.15 22.58
C ARG A 125 9.86 9.61 22.21
N LYS A 126 10.22 10.86 22.49
CA LYS A 126 11.64 11.22 22.64
C LYS A 126 12.17 10.39 23.82
N ALA A 127 13.10 9.47 23.56
CA ALA A 127 13.73 8.70 24.63
C ALA A 127 14.39 9.70 25.61
N LYS A 128 13.97 9.68 26.88
CA LYS A 128 14.64 10.44 27.93
C LYS A 128 16.07 9.91 28.00
N SER A 129 17.06 10.73 27.63
CA SER A 129 18.45 10.42 27.89
C SER A 129 18.67 10.53 29.40
N GLU A 130 18.49 9.42 30.11
CA GLU A 130 18.93 9.33 31.50
C GLU A 130 20.45 9.45 31.53
N LYS A 131 20.95 10.66 31.76
CA LYS A 131 22.35 10.89 32.15
C LYS A 131 22.59 10.22 33.50
N ARG A 132 22.93 8.93 33.49
CA ARG A 132 23.57 8.29 34.65
C ARG A 132 24.91 8.99 34.91
N LYS A 133 24.95 9.85 35.93
CA LYS A 133 26.20 10.37 36.50
C LYS A 133 26.97 9.20 37.10
N ALA A 134 27.92 8.64 36.34
CA ALA A 134 28.95 7.78 36.91
C ALA A 134 29.93 8.68 37.68
N LYS A 135 29.98 8.50 39.01
CA LYS A 135 31.05 9.01 39.86
C LYS A 135 32.35 8.34 39.41
N SER A 136 33.30 9.10 38.87
CA SER A 136 34.65 8.59 38.60
C SER A 136 35.41 8.52 39.91
N ASP A 137 35.64 7.31 40.42
CA ASP A 137 36.64 7.05 41.44
C ASP A 137 37.97 6.76 40.74
N SER A 138 38.94 7.65 40.94
CA SER A 138 40.27 7.57 40.34
C SER A 138 41.15 6.60 41.13
N ARG A 139 41.58 5.49 40.52
CA ARG A 139 42.83 4.82 40.91
C ARG A 139 43.63 4.35 39.70
N ARG A 140 44.91 4.72 39.73
CA ARG A 140 46.00 4.38 38.79
C ARG A 140 46.48 2.94 38.96
N ALA A 141 46.90 2.34 37.84
CA ALA A 141 48.01 1.40 37.58
C ALA A 141 47.55 0.48 36.43
N GLY A 142 48.31 0.07 35.42
CA GLY A 142 49.71 0.17 35.03
C GLY A 142 49.88 -0.80 33.84
N ALA A 143 50.68 -0.41 32.83
CA ALA A 143 51.30 -1.17 31.74
C ALA A 143 50.74 -2.55 31.28
N THR A 144 50.47 -2.68 29.97
CA THR A 144 51.31 -3.42 28.99
C THR A 144 50.60 -3.53 27.63
N ALA A 145 51.38 -3.46 26.56
CA ALA A 145 50.94 -3.55 25.17
C ALA A 145 51.19 -4.97 24.62
N GLY A 146 50.25 -5.47 23.82
CA GLY A 146 50.36 -6.69 23.01
C GLY A 146 49.17 -6.77 22.03
N PRO A 147 49.36 -7.14 20.76
CA PRO A 147 48.34 -6.98 19.72
C PRO A 147 47.54 -8.26 19.47
N GLY A 148 46.29 -8.10 19.04
CA GLY A 148 45.48 -9.17 18.47
C GLY A 148 44.12 -9.31 19.14
N GLU A 149 43.07 -8.84 18.45
CA GLU A 149 41.89 -9.64 18.10
C GLU A 149 40.78 -8.72 17.58
N VAL A 150 40.24 -9.14 16.43
CA VAL A 150 39.06 -8.59 15.76
C VAL A 150 37.88 -8.69 16.72
N ARG A 151 37.35 -7.55 17.16
CA ARG A 151 36.08 -7.48 17.89
C ARG A 151 34.94 -7.14 16.95
N SER A 152 33.95 -8.01 16.95
CA SER A 152 32.61 -7.73 16.43
C SER A 152 32.04 -6.50 17.14
N THR A 153 31.64 -5.48 16.40
CA THR A 153 30.83 -4.38 16.92
C THR A 153 29.38 -4.69 16.64
N GLY A 154 28.66 -5.05 17.71
CA GLY A 154 27.22 -5.23 17.71
C GLY A 154 26.48 -3.91 17.43
N ASP A 155 25.38 -4.10 16.71
CA ASP A 155 24.35 -3.13 16.39
C ASP A 155 23.81 -2.37 17.61
N LYS A 156 23.76 -1.04 17.46
CA LYS A 156 22.74 -0.17 18.05
C LYS A 156 22.49 1.03 17.14
N ASN A 157 21.81 0.82 16.01
CA ASN A 157 21.23 1.90 15.23
C ASN A 157 19.69 1.80 15.25
N SER A 158 19.10 2.27 16.34
CA SER A 158 17.68 2.64 16.39
C SER A 158 17.53 4.03 15.75
N ILE A 159 17.40 4.08 14.42
CA ILE A 159 17.02 5.30 13.71
C ILE A 159 15.49 5.37 13.73
N GLY A 160 14.96 5.99 14.79
CA GLY A 160 13.57 6.45 14.79
C GLY A 160 13.44 7.72 13.94
N PRO A 161 12.24 8.04 13.42
CA PRO A 161 12.02 9.25 12.66
C PRO A 161 12.19 10.45 13.59
N SER A 162 13.26 11.22 13.41
CA SER A 162 13.45 12.50 14.06
C SER A 162 12.60 13.54 13.34
N SER A 163 11.52 13.98 13.99
CA SER A 163 10.82 15.21 13.63
C SER A 163 11.78 16.40 13.83
N GLY A 164 12.24 17.00 12.72
CA GLY A 164 12.93 18.29 12.74
C GLY A 164 11.98 19.40 13.19
N GLY A 165 12.41 20.18 14.17
CA GLY A 165 11.66 21.24 14.82
C GLY A 165 12.22 21.47 16.22
N GLU A 166 13.26 22.30 16.32
CA GLU A 166 13.72 22.83 17.62
C GLU A 166 12.88 24.05 18.00
N THR A 167 12.64 24.17 19.31
CA THR A 167 11.90 25.22 20.04
C THR A 167 10.37 25.08 20.14
N SER A 168 9.89 24.02 20.81
CA SER A 168 8.65 24.13 21.59
C SER A 168 8.99 24.71 22.96
N THR A 169 8.74 25.99 23.16
CA THR A 169 8.69 26.61 24.49
C THR A 169 7.51 26.04 25.27
N GLY A 170 7.78 25.24 26.30
CA GLY A 170 7.01 25.22 27.55
C GLY A 170 5.51 24.90 27.52
N LEU A 171 4.98 24.11 26.58
CA LEU A 171 3.66 23.50 26.76
C LEU A 171 3.83 22.23 27.60
N ASP A 172 3.25 22.22 28.80
CA ASP A 172 3.30 21.12 29.77
C ASP A 172 2.81 19.80 29.14
N ALA A 173 3.74 18.97 28.66
CA ALA A 173 3.47 17.62 28.16
C ALA A 173 2.84 16.69 29.23
N GLU A 174 2.69 17.16 30.48
CA GLU A 174 2.02 16.50 31.59
C GLU A 174 0.54 16.90 31.76
N ARG A 175 0.05 17.93 31.04
CA ARG A 175 -1.30 18.46 31.25
C ARG A 175 -2.40 17.56 30.69
N TRP A 176 -2.12 16.78 29.64
CA TRP A 176 -3.11 15.95 28.94
C TRP A 176 -2.64 14.51 28.68
N PRO A 177 -3.57 13.54 28.57
CA PRO A 177 -3.23 12.14 28.33
C PRO A 177 -2.46 11.96 27.01
N ARG A 178 -1.71 10.86 26.90
CA ARG A 178 -1.01 10.48 25.65
C ARG A 178 -2.01 10.45 24.49
N ALA A 179 -1.82 11.33 23.52
CA ALA A 179 -2.67 11.43 22.34
C ALA A 179 -2.13 10.57 21.18
N SER A 180 -3.03 10.18 20.28
CA SER A 180 -2.62 9.76 18.95
C SER A 180 -2.05 10.96 18.19
N PHE A 181 -1.03 10.70 17.38
CA PHE A 181 -0.44 11.65 16.45
C PHE A 181 -1.55 12.29 15.62
N GLY A 182 -1.58 13.61 15.59
CA GLY A 182 -2.63 14.39 14.90
C GLY A 182 -3.73 14.95 15.79
N LEU A 183 -3.88 14.45 17.03
CA LEU A 183 -4.88 14.91 18.01
C LEU A 183 -4.26 15.53 19.27
N GLY A 184 -2.93 15.69 19.31
CA GLY A 184 -2.20 16.23 20.47
C GLY A 184 -2.08 17.75 20.44
N ALA A 185 -1.89 18.34 21.62
CA ALA A 185 -1.63 19.77 21.81
C ALA A 185 -0.50 20.27 20.92
N GLU A 186 0.58 19.49 20.90
CA GLU A 186 1.86 19.87 20.33
C GLU A 186 1.81 20.02 18.82
N GLN A 187 0.80 19.44 18.17
CA GLN A 187 0.59 19.58 16.74
C GLN A 187 -0.59 20.49 16.35
N LEU A 188 -1.49 20.78 17.29
CA LEU A 188 -2.73 21.52 17.03
C LEU A 188 -2.68 22.96 17.52
N LEU A 189 -1.85 23.26 18.53
CA LEU A 189 -1.80 24.56 19.17
C LEU A 189 -0.45 25.26 18.95
N ARG A 190 -0.50 26.58 18.79
CA ARG A 190 0.65 27.48 18.87
C ARG A 190 0.33 28.55 19.91
N ASP A 191 1.22 28.73 20.87
CA ASP A 191 1.04 29.69 21.97
C ASP A 191 -0.29 29.53 22.73
N GLY A 192 -0.81 28.29 22.77
CA GLY A 192 -2.07 27.93 23.44
C GLY A 192 -3.31 28.00 22.55
N GLU A 193 -3.21 28.57 21.35
CA GLU A 193 -4.32 28.78 20.42
C GLU A 193 -4.28 27.80 19.23
N PRO A 194 -5.43 27.36 18.71
CA PRO A 194 -5.52 26.56 17.49
C PRO A 194 -4.79 27.17 16.29
N ILE A 195 -3.99 26.36 15.58
CA ILE A 195 -3.27 26.81 14.37
C ILE A 195 -4.15 26.85 13.10
N ALA A 196 -5.35 26.29 13.17
CA ALA A 196 -6.23 26.12 12.01
C ALA A 196 -7.65 26.56 12.35
N GLU A 197 -8.32 27.14 11.36
CA GLU A 197 -9.72 27.53 11.45
C GLU A 197 -10.62 26.29 11.52
N ALA A 198 -10.24 25.23 10.80
CA ALA A 198 -10.93 23.95 10.85
C ALA A 198 -9.98 22.74 10.92
N PHE A 199 -10.17 21.89 11.93
CA PHE A 199 -9.63 20.53 12.00
C PHE A 199 -10.70 19.55 11.53
N VAL A 200 -10.53 19.03 10.32
CA VAL A 200 -11.50 18.11 9.72
C VAL A 200 -11.30 16.70 10.24
N LEU A 201 -12.36 16.15 10.82
CA LEU A 201 -12.46 14.80 11.34
C LEU A 201 -13.39 13.97 10.46
N THR A 202 -13.15 12.66 10.40
CA THR A 202 -14.00 11.75 9.63
C THR A 202 -15.16 11.20 10.45
N HIS A 203 -15.01 11.07 11.77
CA HIS A 203 -15.99 10.42 12.65
C HIS A 203 -16.05 11.06 14.05
N ASP A 204 -17.20 10.98 14.70
CA ASP A 204 -17.46 11.59 16.02
C ASP A 204 -16.58 11.01 17.14
N GLU A 205 -16.13 9.77 17.01
CA GLU A 205 -15.13 9.15 17.91
C GLU A 205 -13.85 9.98 17.99
N GLN A 206 -13.43 10.58 16.87
CA GLN A 206 -12.22 11.40 16.80
C GLN A 206 -12.43 12.72 17.53
N LEU A 207 -13.63 13.29 17.43
CA LEU A 207 -14.02 14.49 18.16
C LEU A 207 -14.02 14.22 19.67
N ALA A 208 -14.58 13.07 20.09
CA ALA A 208 -14.56 12.66 21.48
C ALA A 208 -13.13 12.47 22.02
N ARG A 209 -12.20 11.96 21.19
CA ARG A 209 -10.79 11.83 21.55
C ARG A 209 -10.08 13.17 21.60
N LEU A 210 -10.33 14.04 20.63
CA LEU A 210 -9.82 15.41 20.60
C LEU A 210 -10.23 16.19 21.85
N ALA A 211 -11.49 16.08 22.27
CA ALA A 211 -11.99 16.72 23.49
C ALA A 211 -11.27 16.28 24.77
N ARG A 212 -10.63 15.11 24.77
CA ARG A 212 -9.82 14.63 25.90
C ARG A 212 -8.36 15.04 25.80
N SER A 213 -7.80 15.06 24.58
CA SER A 213 -6.38 15.28 24.34
C SER A 213 -6.00 16.74 24.10
N CYS A 214 -6.91 17.54 23.54
CA CYS A 214 -6.71 18.95 23.22
C CYS A 214 -8.06 19.71 23.24
N PRO A 215 -8.66 19.96 24.42
CA PRO A 215 -9.93 20.68 24.53
C PRO A 215 -10.01 22.03 23.79
N PRO A 216 -8.95 22.88 23.75
CA PRO A 216 -9.00 24.15 23.02
C PRO A 216 -9.23 24.01 21.51
N ALA A 217 -8.87 22.88 20.90
CA ALA A 217 -9.05 22.65 19.47
C ALA A 217 -10.46 22.15 19.09
N VAL A 218 -11.34 21.89 20.07
CA VAL A 218 -12.68 21.34 19.83
C VAL A 218 -13.59 22.33 19.11
N GLU A 219 -13.48 23.63 19.41
CA GLU A 219 -14.32 24.65 18.77
C GLU A 219 -14.03 24.78 17.26
N ASN A 220 -12.80 24.48 16.85
CA ASN A 220 -12.37 24.44 15.44
C ASN A 220 -12.56 23.05 14.81
N ALA A 221 -13.07 22.05 15.51
CA ALA A 221 -13.20 20.70 14.96
C ALA A 221 -14.48 20.54 14.15
N VAL A 222 -14.36 20.02 12.92
CA VAL A 222 -15.51 19.75 12.04
C VAL A 222 -15.53 18.29 11.63
N VAL A 223 -16.60 17.58 11.98
CA VAL A 223 -16.85 16.22 11.47
C VAL A 223 -17.45 16.34 10.07
N ALA A 224 -16.62 16.16 9.05
CA ALA A 224 -17.02 16.27 7.65
C ALA A 224 -17.22 14.90 7.00
N GLY A 225 -16.59 13.84 7.50
CA GLY A 225 -16.62 12.52 6.89
C GLY A 225 -15.35 12.19 6.09
N ASP A 226 -15.32 11.05 5.40
CA ASP A 226 -14.15 10.60 4.65
C ASP A 226 -14.40 10.60 3.12
N PRO A 227 -13.81 11.54 2.35
CA PRO A 227 -14.00 11.59 0.90
C PRO A 227 -13.35 10.41 0.16
N CYS A 228 -12.31 9.79 0.72
CA CYS A 228 -11.71 8.60 0.14
C CYS A 228 -12.65 7.40 0.30
N PHE A 229 -13.30 7.25 1.45
CA PHE A 229 -14.29 6.19 1.65
C PHE A 229 -15.52 6.38 0.75
N ASP A 230 -16.01 7.61 0.61
CA ASP A 230 -17.12 7.92 -0.30
C ASP A 230 -16.78 7.51 -1.75
N ARG A 231 -15.55 7.79 -2.20
CA ARG A 231 -15.06 7.34 -3.51
C ARG A 231 -14.93 5.82 -3.60
N LEU A 232 -14.48 5.13 -2.56
CA LEU A 232 -14.44 3.66 -2.52
C LEU A 232 -15.84 3.05 -2.65
N LEU A 233 -16.84 3.62 -1.95
CA LEU A 233 -18.24 3.20 -2.07
C LEU A 233 -18.78 3.44 -3.48
N ALA A 234 -18.53 4.61 -4.08
CA ALA A 234 -18.90 4.93 -5.45
C ALA A 234 -18.23 4.02 -6.49
N SER A 235 -17.08 3.43 -6.14
CA SER A 235 -16.31 2.54 -7.00
C SER A 235 -16.79 1.08 -6.98
N ARG A 236 -17.63 0.66 -6.02
CA ARG A 236 -18.11 -0.73 -5.89
C ARG A 236 -18.71 -1.32 -7.17
N PRO A 237 -19.57 -0.62 -7.94
CA PRO A 237 -20.12 -1.16 -9.18
C PRO A 237 -19.07 -1.47 -10.26
N TRP A 238 -17.86 -0.91 -10.15
CA TRP A 238 -16.78 -1.05 -11.12
C TRP A 238 -15.85 -2.25 -10.83
N ARG A 239 -16.17 -3.08 -9.81
CA ARG A 239 -15.35 -4.24 -9.41
C ARG A 239 -14.91 -5.11 -10.60
N ALA A 240 -15.81 -5.45 -11.51
CA ALA A 240 -15.49 -6.29 -12.66
C ALA A 240 -14.45 -5.64 -13.60
N ALA A 241 -14.58 -4.33 -13.85
CA ALA A 241 -13.63 -3.58 -14.67
C ALA A 241 -12.26 -3.49 -14.01
N TYR A 242 -12.21 -3.30 -12.68
CA TYR A 242 -10.95 -3.28 -11.94
C TYR A 242 -10.25 -4.63 -11.94
N ARG A 243 -11.01 -5.73 -11.81
CA ARG A 243 -10.48 -7.09 -11.91
C ARG A 243 -9.87 -7.37 -13.27
N ALA A 244 -10.56 -6.97 -14.35
CA ALA A 244 -10.04 -7.08 -15.71
C ALA A 244 -8.74 -6.27 -15.89
N ALA A 245 -8.69 -5.02 -15.40
CA ALA A 245 -7.50 -4.17 -15.48
C ALA A 245 -6.30 -4.71 -14.68
N LEU A 246 -6.54 -5.50 -13.63
CA LEU A 246 -5.52 -6.18 -12.83
C LEU A 246 -5.17 -7.58 -13.37
N GLY A 247 -5.72 -7.97 -14.52
CA GLY A 247 -5.48 -9.27 -15.14
C GLY A 247 -6.00 -10.45 -14.30
N VAL A 248 -7.06 -10.24 -13.52
CA VAL A 248 -7.70 -11.30 -12.75
C VAL A 248 -8.59 -12.11 -13.69
N GLY A 249 -8.24 -13.39 -13.88
CA GLY A 249 -8.98 -14.31 -14.75
C GLY A 249 -10.33 -14.74 -14.17
N ASP A 250 -11.13 -15.40 -14.99
CA ASP A 250 -12.41 -15.98 -14.57
C ASP A 250 -12.19 -17.02 -13.46
N GLY A 251 -12.94 -16.90 -12.36
CA GLY A 251 -12.81 -17.80 -11.21
C GLY A 251 -11.61 -17.54 -10.29
N GLN A 252 -10.65 -16.68 -10.67
CA GLN A 252 -9.52 -16.35 -9.81
C GLN A 252 -9.93 -15.51 -8.60
N ARG A 253 -9.28 -15.73 -7.46
CA ARG A 253 -9.37 -14.88 -6.28
C ARG A 253 -8.26 -13.84 -6.30
N LEU A 254 -8.59 -12.58 -6.07
CA LEU A 254 -7.62 -11.50 -5.96
C LEU A 254 -7.24 -11.30 -4.49
N VAL A 255 -5.97 -11.52 -4.16
CA VAL A 255 -5.38 -11.22 -2.84
C VAL A 255 -4.58 -9.93 -2.93
N VAL A 256 -4.94 -8.94 -2.12
CA VAL A 256 -4.19 -7.68 -2.01
C VAL A 256 -3.33 -7.69 -0.75
N ILE A 257 -2.02 -7.61 -0.92
CA ILE A 257 -1.06 -7.39 0.16
C ILE A 257 -0.88 -5.89 0.36
N SER A 258 -1.06 -5.35 1.57
CA SER A 258 -0.80 -3.95 1.87
C SER A 258 0.18 -3.76 3.01
N SER A 259 1.05 -2.76 2.88
CA SER A 259 2.00 -2.39 3.93
C SER A 259 2.03 -0.88 4.15
N THR A 260 2.03 -0.49 5.42
CA THR A 260 2.51 0.83 5.86
C THR A 260 4.04 0.94 5.65
N TRP A 261 4.70 1.88 6.32
CA TRP A 261 6.14 2.13 6.20
C TRP A 261 6.83 2.07 7.57
N GLY A 262 8.16 1.93 7.54
CA GLY A 262 9.00 1.82 8.73
C GLY A 262 9.17 0.39 9.23
N VAL A 263 10.02 0.20 10.23
CA VAL A 263 10.46 -1.13 10.71
C VAL A 263 9.34 -2.02 11.24
N ASN A 264 8.22 -1.43 11.68
CA ASN A 264 7.06 -2.15 12.20
C ASN A 264 5.94 -2.36 11.16
N SER A 265 6.16 -1.93 9.91
CA SER A 265 5.25 -2.21 8.80
C SER A 265 5.38 -3.65 8.33
N LEU A 266 4.40 -4.15 7.57
CA LEU A 266 4.47 -5.50 7.03
C LEU A 266 5.74 -5.72 6.19
N PHE A 267 6.00 -4.83 5.23
CA PHE A 267 7.17 -4.93 4.36
C PHE A 267 8.48 -4.69 5.10
N GLY A 268 8.48 -3.87 6.16
CA GLY A 268 9.66 -3.62 6.98
C GLY A 268 10.01 -4.76 7.93
N ALA A 269 9.01 -5.41 8.53
CA ALA A 269 9.20 -6.47 9.51
C ALA A 269 9.27 -7.87 8.88
N ARG A 270 8.55 -8.06 7.77
CA ARG A 270 8.30 -9.36 7.14
C ARG A 270 8.38 -9.30 5.60
N PRO A 271 9.48 -8.80 5.01
CA PRO A 271 9.60 -8.69 3.55
C PRO A 271 9.49 -10.04 2.83
N GLU A 272 9.90 -11.14 3.48
CA GLU A 272 9.78 -12.51 2.97
C GLU A 272 8.33 -12.94 2.72
N LEU A 273 7.37 -12.31 3.41
CA LEU A 273 5.96 -12.68 3.28
C LEU A 273 5.44 -12.42 1.86
N PHE A 274 5.97 -11.42 1.16
CA PHE A 274 5.54 -11.12 -0.21
C PHE A 274 5.86 -12.26 -1.17
N SER A 275 7.06 -12.84 -1.07
CA SER A 275 7.43 -14.04 -1.84
C SER A 275 6.67 -15.27 -1.35
N ARG A 276 6.50 -15.45 -0.04
CA ARG A 276 5.76 -16.58 0.55
C ARG A 276 4.32 -16.66 0.04
N ILE A 277 3.59 -15.54 0.05
CA ILE A 277 2.20 -15.51 -0.42
C ILE A 277 2.10 -15.88 -1.90
N VAL A 278 3.04 -15.42 -2.72
CA VAL A 278 3.08 -15.76 -4.14
C VAL A 278 3.47 -17.22 -4.36
N ALA A 279 4.35 -17.77 -3.53
CA ALA A 279 4.78 -19.16 -3.59
C ALA A 279 3.68 -20.15 -3.20
N GLU A 280 2.86 -19.80 -2.22
CA GLU A 280 1.87 -20.73 -1.65
C GLU A 280 0.48 -20.65 -2.33
N LEU A 281 0.19 -19.58 -3.09
CA LEU A 281 -1.09 -19.41 -3.80
C LEU A 281 -0.99 -19.91 -5.25
N PRO A 282 -1.82 -20.89 -5.67
CA PRO A 282 -1.79 -21.41 -7.04
C PRO A 282 -2.07 -20.33 -8.09
N VAL A 283 -1.25 -20.32 -9.15
CA VAL A 283 -1.29 -19.27 -10.20
C VAL A 283 -2.60 -19.27 -10.99
N ASP A 284 -3.33 -20.38 -10.96
CA ASP A 284 -4.56 -20.59 -11.72
C ASP A 284 -5.80 -20.11 -11.00
N SER A 285 -5.83 -20.24 -9.68
CA SER A 285 -6.95 -19.81 -8.85
C SER A 285 -6.71 -18.48 -8.14
N HIS A 286 -5.50 -17.92 -8.20
CA HIS A 286 -5.17 -16.69 -7.49
C HIS A 286 -4.41 -15.67 -8.33
N ARG A 287 -4.69 -14.39 -8.06
CA ARG A 287 -3.88 -13.25 -8.46
C ARG A 287 -3.44 -12.51 -7.20
N VAL A 288 -2.18 -12.11 -7.13
CA VAL A 288 -1.61 -11.39 -5.97
C VAL A 288 -1.17 -9.99 -6.38
N VAL A 289 -1.62 -8.98 -5.64
CA VAL A 289 -1.29 -7.57 -5.86
C VAL A 289 -0.72 -6.97 -4.59
N ALA A 290 0.41 -6.27 -4.67
CA ALA A 290 0.99 -5.50 -3.57
C ALA A 290 0.68 -4.00 -3.71
N VAL A 291 0.21 -3.41 -2.60
CA VAL A 291 0.00 -1.98 -2.40
C VAL A 291 0.92 -1.52 -1.27
N LEU A 292 2.05 -0.92 -1.65
CA LEU A 292 3.01 -0.36 -0.70
C LEU A 292 2.77 1.13 -0.47
N HIS A 293 2.90 1.57 0.77
CA HIS A 293 2.75 2.97 1.13
C HIS A 293 3.70 3.89 0.32
N PRO A 294 3.27 5.09 -0.13
CA PRO A 294 4.13 6.00 -0.92
C PRO A 294 5.47 6.32 -0.27
N ASN A 295 5.52 6.45 1.06
CA ASN A 295 6.79 6.68 1.77
C ASN A 295 7.82 5.56 1.60
N ILE A 296 7.43 4.32 1.28
CA ILE A 296 8.38 3.25 0.93
C ILE A 296 9.05 3.60 -0.40
N TRP A 297 8.25 3.94 -1.42
CA TRP A 297 8.72 4.32 -2.75
C TRP A 297 9.62 5.54 -2.73
N HIS A 298 9.21 6.59 -2.01
CA HIS A 298 9.92 7.86 -1.94
C HIS A 298 10.98 7.93 -0.83
N GLY A 299 11.03 6.93 0.05
CA GLY A 299 12.11 6.78 1.03
C GLY A 299 13.29 5.98 0.50
N HIS A 300 13.01 4.94 -0.30
CA HIS A 300 14.03 4.01 -0.79
C HIS A 300 14.31 4.13 -2.30
N GLY A 301 13.43 4.80 -3.05
CA GLY A 301 13.50 4.89 -4.50
C GLY A 301 12.82 3.71 -5.20
N ALA A 302 12.15 3.99 -6.32
CA ALA A 302 11.37 2.99 -7.04
C ALA A 302 12.20 1.81 -7.59
N TRP A 303 13.45 2.06 -7.97
CA TRP A 303 14.37 1.00 -8.37
C TRP A 303 14.64 0.04 -7.21
N GLN A 304 14.92 0.56 -6.01
CA GLN A 304 15.24 -0.27 -4.85
C GLN A 304 14.06 -1.14 -4.41
N VAL A 305 12.86 -0.57 -4.39
CA VAL A 305 11.62 -1.30 -4.05
C VAL A 305 11.38 -2.44 -5.03
N ARG A 306 11.51 -2.18 -6.34
CA ARG A 306 11.38 -3.21 -7.38
C ARG A 306 12.47 -4.26 -7.28
N SER A 307 13.71 -3.88 -6.97
CA SER A 307 14.82 -4.80 -6.77
C SER A 307 14.58 -5.76 -5.58
N TRP A 308 14.04 -5.28 -4.47
CA TRP A 308 13.67 -6.14 -3.33
C TRP A 308 12.54 -7.09 -3.65
N LEU A 309 11.56 -6.66 -4.44
CA LEU A 309 10.42 -7.47 -4.85
C LEU A 309 10.66 -8.27 -6.14
N ALA A 310 11.86 -8.21 -6.73
CA ALA A 310 12.08 -8.63 -8.11
C ALA A 310 11.73 -10.10 -8.34
N GLU A 311 12.02 -10.97 -7.37
CA GLU A 311 11.72 -12.40 -7.45
C GLU A 311 10.22 -12.69 -7.33
N ALA A 312 9.54 -12.03 -6.38
CA ALA A 312 8.08 -12.10 -6.27
C ALA A 312 7.40 -11.55 -7.54
N MET A 313 7.91 -10.45 -8.10
CA MET A 313 7.38 -9.84 -9.33
C MET A 313 7.54 -10.74 -10.55
N ARG A 314 8.72 -11.36 -10.74
CA ARG A 314 8.94 -12.39 -11.77
C ARG A 314 8.05 -13.62 -11.58
N SER A 315 7.60 -13.85 -10.35
CA SER A 315 6.72 -14.96 -9.96
C SER A 315 5.23 -14.60 -10.01
N GLY A 316 4.87 -13.42 -10.51
CA GLY A 316 3.48 -13.01 -10.71
C GLY A 316 2.92 -12.00 -9.70
N LEU A 317 3.73 -11.51 -8.75
CA LEU A 317 3.33 -10.38 -7.90
C LEU A 317 3.20 -9.11 -8.73
N MET A 318 1.98 -8.59 -8.81
CA MET A 318 1.75 -7.27 -9.37
C MET A 318 1.97 -6.21 -8.29
N VAL A 319 2.71 -5.14 -8.58
CA VAL A 319 2.93 -4.06 -7.61
C VAL A 319 2.28 -2.78 -8.12
N VAL A 320 1.33 -2.24 -7.36
CA VAL A 320 0.59 -1.03 -7.72
C VAL A 320 1.47 0.21 -7.50
N PRO A 321 1.51 1.17 -8.45
CA PRO A 321 2.20 2.44 -8.28
C PRO A 321 1.72 3.24 -7.06
N PRO A 322 2.55 4.13 -6.48
CA PRO A 322 2.25 4.78 -5.20
C PRO A 322 1.07 5.77 -5.23
N MET A 323 0.75 6.40 -6.36
CA MET A 323 -0.26 7.47 -6.41
C MET A 323 -1.67 6.99 -6.74
N ASP A 324 -1.80 5.94 -7.54
CA ASP A 324 -3.08 5.51 -8.13
C ASP A 324 -3.25 4.00 -8.10
N GLY A 325 -4.45 3.52 -8.42
CA GLY A 325 -4.76 2.10 -8.58
C GLY A 325 -5.03 1.32 -7.28
N TRP A 326 -4.53 1.78 -6.12
CA TRP A 326 -4.70 1.04 -4.86
C TRP A 326 -6.17 0.90 -4.43
N ARG A 327 -6.98 1.94 -4.66
CA ARG A 327 -8.43 1.93 -4.37
C ARG A 327 -9.17 0.92 -5.25
N ALA A 328 -8.81 0.88 -6.53
CA ALA A 328 -9.36 -0.08 -7.48
C ALA A 328 -8.95 -1.52 -7.14
N ALA A 329 -7.68 -1.73 -6.77
CA ALA A 329 -7.19 -3.02 -6.26
C ALA A 329 -7.96 -3.49 -5.03
N LEU A 330 -8.21 -2.57 -4.08
CA LEU A 330 -8.99 -2.86 -2.89
C LEU A 330 -10.43 -3.25 -3.24
N VAL A 331 -11.12 -2.45 -4.06
CA VAL A 331 -12.50 -2.75 -4.50
C VAL A 331 -12.59 -4.06 -5.30
N ALA A 332 -11.51 -4.45 -5.98
CA ALA A 332 -11.41 -5.70 -6.75
C ALA A 332 -11.10 -6.94 -5.89
N ALA A 333 -10.60 -6.76 -4.66
CA ALA A 333 -10.03 -7.82 -3.84
C ALA A 333 -11.08 -8.80 -3.31
N ASP A 334 -10.71 -10.07 -3.23
CA ASP A 334 -11.44 -11.11 -2.51
C ASP A 334 -10.91 -11.28 -1.07
N CYS A 335 -9.65 -10.92 -0.82
CA CYS A 335 -9.03 -10.89 0.51
C CYS A 335 -7.94 -9.81 0.57
N VAL A 336 -7.78 -9.17 1.73
CA VAL A 336 -6.70 -8.23 2.02
C VAL A 336 -5.81 -8.81 3.12
N LEU A 337 -4.52 -8.94 2.82
CA LEU A 337 -3.49 -9.23 3.81
C LEU A 337 -2.74 -7.95 4.09
N GLY A 338 -2.74 -7.45 5.32
CA GLY A 338 -2.06 -6.19 5.60
C GLY A 338 -1.62 -5.99 7.04
N ASP A 339 -1.23 -4.76 7.32
CA ASP A 339 -0.86 -4.30 8.66
C ASP A 339 -1.81 -3.20 9.17
N HIS A 340 -1.38 -2.46 10.18
CA HIS A 340 -2.05 -1.33 10.83
C HIS A 340 -2.22 -0.06 9.94
N GLY A 341 -2.38 -0.21 8.63
CA GLY A 341 -2.55 0.87 7.65
C GLY A 341 -3.99 1.19 7.27
N SER A 342 -4.22 2.41 6.76
CA SER A 342 -5.54 2.82 6.28
C SER A 342 -6.04 1.98 5.11
N THR A 343 -5.16 1.46 4.25
CA THR A 343 -5.55 0.56 3.15
C THR A 343 -6.17 -0.73 3.68
N THR A 344 -5.56 -1.36 4.69
CA THR A 344 -6.11 -2.55 5.36
C THR A 344 -7.45 -2.23 6.02
N PHE A 345 -7.52 -1.09 6.71
CA PHE A 345 -8.76 -0.64 7.36
C PHE A 345 -9.89 -0.39 6.36
N TYR A 346 -9.62 0.28 5.24
CA TYR A 346 -10.62 0.45 4.19
C TYR A 346 -11.09 -0.90 3.60
N GLY A 347 -10.20 -1.90 3.54
CA GLY A 347 -10.57 -3.25 3.13
C GLY A 347 -11.64 -3.85 4.05
N ALA A 348 -11.38 -3.81 5.36
CA ALA A 348 -12.34 -4.23 6.38
C ALA A 348 -13.64 -3.41 6.30
N ALA A 349 -13.53 -2.08 6.19
CA ALA A 349 -14.68 -1.17 6.12
C ALA A 349 -15.58 -1.45 4.91
N LEU A 350 -15.00 -1.93 3.80
CA LEU A 350 -15.73 -2.35 2.60
C LEU A 350 -16.43 -3.72 2.75
N GLY A 351 -16.19 -4.44 3.85
CA GLY A 351 -16.67 -5.80 4.09
C GLY A 351 -15.82 -6.88 3.44
N ILE A 352 -14.58 -6.55 3.04
CA ILE A 352 -13.65 -7.51 2.42
C ILE A 352 -12.98 -8.31 3.55
N PRO A 353 -12.82 -9.64 3.40
CA PRO A 353 -12.01 -10.44 4.33
C PRO A 353 -10.61 -9.84 4.55
N VAL A 354 -10.17 -9.77 5.82
CA VAL A 354 -8.85 -9.24 6.20
C VAL A 354 -8.08 -10.27 7.02
N LEU A 355 -6.78 -10.41 6.71
CA LEU A 355 -5.78 -11.10 7.51
C LEU A 355 -4.67 -10.11 7.91
N LEU A 356 -4.29 -10.09 9.19
CA LEU A 356 -3.19 -9.26 9.66
C LEU A 356 -1.87 -10.03 9.59
N GLY A 357 -0.98 -9.62 8.69
CA GLY A 357 0.37 -10.18 8.58
C GLY A 357 1.35 -9.57 9.59
N GLN A 358 1.06 -8.36 10.09
CA GLN A 358 1.87 -7.63 11.07
C GLN A 358 1.01 -6.60 11.81
N PHE A 359 1.02 -6.61 13.15
CA PHE A 359 0.31 -5.59 13.94
C PHE A 359 1.11 -5.17 15.19
N PRO A 360 1.65 -3.94 15.22
CA PRO A 360 2.43 -3.46 16.37
C PRO A 360 1.51 -2.90 17.46
N GLU A 361 1.08 -3.76 18.41
CA GLU A 361 0.14 -3.40 19.48
C GLU A 361 0.56 -2.14 20.27
N ASP A 362 1.85 -2.01 20.61
CA ASP A 362 2.36 -0.87 21.39
C ASP A 362 2.38 0.48 20.62
N ALA A 363 2.27 0.42 19.29
CA ALA A 363 2.35 1.60 18.42
C ALA A 363 0.97 2.16 18.03
N VAL A 364 -0.08 1.37 18.21
CA VAL A 364 -1.46 1.71 17.85
C VAL A 364 -2.26 1.99 19.11
N ASP A 365 -3.06 3.05 19.10
CA ASP A 365 -4.01 3.35 20.16
C ASP A 365 -5.15 2.30 20.11
N PRO A 366 -5.34 1.46 21.14
CA PRO A 366 -6.38 0.43 21.13
C PRO A 366 -7.80 0.98 21.02
N SER A 367 -8.02 2.24 21.42
CA SER A 367 -9.31 2.90 21.29
C SER A 367 -9.59 3.43 19.88
N SER A 368 -8.56 3.52 19.03
CA SER A 368 -8.70 4.02 17.66
C SER A 368 -9.37 3.02 16.72
N PRO A 369 -9.90 3.46 15.56
CA PRO A 369 -10.48 2.56 14.57
C PRO A 369 -9.54 1.43 14.13
N VAL A 370 -8.26 1.71 13.90
CA VAL A 370 -7.28 0.65 13.56
C VAL A 370 -6.96 -0.25 14.76
N GLY A 371 -7.02 0.28 15.98
CA GLY A 371 -6.93 -0.53 17.21
C GLY A 371 -8.08 -1.54 17.31
N GLN A 372 -9.31 -1.10 17.03
CA GLN A 372 -10.50 -1.96 17.00
C GLN A 372 -10.39 -3.03 15.90
N LEU A 373 -9.88 -2.68 14.71
CA LEU A 373 -9.58 -3.67 13.67
C LEU A 373 -8.58 -4.72 14.15
N GLY A 374 -7.49 -4.27 14.80
CA GLY A 374 -6.46 -5.15 15.36
C GLY A 374 -6.99 -6.16 16.37
N ALA A 375 -8.04 -5.79 17.13
CA ALA A 375 -8.64 -6.66 18.12
C ALA A 375 -9.53 -7.78 17.53
N VAL A 376 -10.01 -7.63 16.30
CA VAL A 376 -11.00 -8.55 15.70
C VAL A 376 -10.50 -9.28 14.45
N ALA A 377 -9.54 -8.71 13.72
CA ALA A 377 -9.04 -9.33 12.50
C ALA A 377 -8.11 -10.52 12.80
N PRO A 378 -8.25 -11.65 12.10
CA PRO A 378 -7.38 -12.82 12.30
C PRO A 378 -5.94 -12.51 11.91
N ALA A 379 -4.99 -12.93 12.75
CA ALA A 379 -3.56 -12.85 12.46
C ALA A 379 -3.13 -14.01 11.54
N LEU A 380 -2.23 -13.74 10.61
CA LEU A 380 -1.62 -14.76 9.77
C LEU A 380 -0.62 -15.59 10.59
N ALA A 381 -0.84 -16.90 10.63
CA ALA A 381 0.04 -17.87 11.27
C ALA A 381 1.19 -18.32 10.34
N ASP A 382 2.36 -18.58 10.93
CA ASP A 382 3.57 -18.94 10.18
C ASP A 382 3.72 -20.43 9.92
N ASP A 383 3.09 -21.25 10.76
CA ASP A 383 3.10 -22.70 10.72
C ASP A 383 1.96 -23.29 9.86
N ILE A 384 1.05 -22.46 9.37
CA ILE A 384 -0.07 -22.86 8.51
C ILE A 384 0.14 -22.30 7.10
N PRO A 385 -0.08 -23.07 6.03
CA PRO A 385 -0.03 -22.56 4.66
C PRO A 385 -0.95 -21.35 4.47
N ALA A 386 -0.43 -20.27 3.89
CA ALA A 386 -1.11 -19.03 3.60
C ALA A 386 -2.35 -19.25 2.72
N ALA A 387 -2.28 -20.15 1.73
CA ALA A 387 -3.44 -20.51 0.90
C ALA A 387 -4.62 -21.01 1.74
N ALA A 388 -4.38 -21.90 2.70
CA ALA A 388 -5.43 -22.41 3.58
C ALA A 388 -6.04 -21.31 4.46
N GLN A 389 -5.22 -20.36 4.91
CA GLN A 389 -5.66 -19.24 5.75
C GLN A 389 -6.47 -18.21 4.94
N VAL A 390 -6.01 -17.86 3.73
CA VAL A 390 -6.74 -16.99 2.79
C VAL A 390 -8.10 -17.61 2.44
N ASP A 391 -8.12 -18.89 2.11
CA ASP A 391 -9.35 -19.62 1.81
C ASP A 391 -10.31 -19.67 3.01
N ALA A 392 -9.78 -19.85 4.22
CA ALA A 392 -10.59 -19.81 5.43
C ALA A 392 -11.20 -18.42 5.66
N ALA A 393 -10.40 -17.35 5.51
CA ALA A 393 -10.86 -15.98 5.65
C ALA A 393 -11.95 -15.62 4.64
N ILE A 394 -11.83 -16.08 3.39
CA ILE A 394 -12.83 -15.87 2.33
C ILE A 394 -14.11 -16.68 2.62
N ARG A 395 -14.00 -17.94 3.02
CA ARG A 395 -15.16 -18.81 3.29
C ARG A 395 -15.94 -18.42 4.54
N ARG A 396 -15.27 -17.87 5.55
CA ARG A 396 -15.84 -17.51 6.84
C ARG A 396 -15.35 -16.11 7.25
N PRO A 397 -15.83 -15.05 6.57
CA PRO A 397 -15.39 -13.70 6.86
C PRO A 397 -15.80 -13.27 8.28
N VAL A 398 -14.90 -12.54 8.94
CA VAL A 398 -15.24 -11.78 10.16
C VAL A 398 -16.19 -10.65 9.78
N ASP A 399 -17.20 -10.41 10.62
CA ASP A 399 -18.06 -9.25 10.48
C ASP A 399 -17.33 -7.98 10.98
N PHE A 400 -17.05 -7.08 10.06
CA PHE A 400 -16.39 -5.81 10.34
C PHE A 400 -17.37 -4.65 10.54
N GLY A 401 -18.68 -4.87 10.71
CA GLY A 401 -19.69 -3.81 10.82
C GLY A 401 -19.34 -2.70 11.82
N ALA A 402 -18.91 -3.06 13.03
CA ALA A 402 -18.47 -2.10 14.03
C ALA A 402 -17.21 -1.31 13.63
N VAL A 403 -16.30 -1.93 12.87
CA VAL A 403 -15.11 -1.26 12.31
C VAL A 403 -15.53 -0.33 11.16
N THR A 404 -16.47 -0.74 10.31
CA THR A 404 -17.02 0.07 9.23
C THR A 404 -17.66 1.34 9.75
N GLU A 405 -18.46 1.27 10.83
CA GLU A 405 -19.10 2.44 11.45
C GLU A 405 -18.08 3.50 11.87
N LEU A 406 -16.91 3.10 12.36
CA LEU A 406 -15.83 4.00 12.78
C LEU A 406 -15.13 4.73 11.61
N THR A 407 -15.46 4.42 10.36
CA THR A 407 -14.83 5.04 9.18
C THR A 407 -15.26 6.49 9.02
N THR A 408 -16.58 6.73 9.05
CA THR A 408 -17.17 8.05 8.80
C THR A 408 -18.55 8.19 9.46
N SER A 409 -18.81 9.33 10.11
CA SER A 409 -20.14 9.67 10.63
C SER A 409 -21.09 10.13 9.51
N HIS A 410 -20.57 10.41 8.32
CA HIS A 410 -21.28 11.05 7.22
C HIS A 410 -21.01 10.32 5.89
N PRO A 411 -21.43 9.04 5.77
CA PRO A 411 -21.23 8.27 4.55
C PRO A 411 -21.93 8.94 3.35
N GLY A 412 -21.18 9.11 2.26
CA GLY A 412 -21.62 9.72 1.01
C GLY A 412 -21.77 11.24 1.04
N LYS A 413 -21.38 11.91 2.13
CA LYS A 413 -21.60 13.35 2.34
C LYS A 413 -20.31 14.13 2.57
N ALA A 414 -19.14 13.50 2.46
CA ALA A 414 -17.89 14.13 2.85
C ALA A 414 -17.57 15.37 2.04
N LEU A 415 -17.67 15.30 0.70
CA LEU A 415 -17.41 16.46 -0.15
C LEU A 415 -18.42 17.58 0.04
N LEU A 416 -19.69 17.26 0.32
CA LEU A 416 -20.71 18.27 0.58
C LEU A 416 -20.38 19.07 1.84
N ARG A 417 -20.04 18.38 2.94
CA ARG A 417 -19.67 19.06 4.20
C ARG A 417 -18.34 19.79 4.11
N LEU A 418 -17.34 19.19 3.46
CA LEU A 418 -16.05 19.84 3.19
C LEU A 418 -16.21 21.10 2.34
N ARG A 419 -17.11 21.09 1.36
CA ARG A 419 -17.41 22.26 0.54
C ARG A 419 -17.97 23.39 1.39
N SER A 420 -18.97 23.12 2.23
CA SER A 420 -19.52 24.16 3.12
C SER A 420 -18.44 24.79 3.99
N VAL A 421 -17.60 23.98 4.64
CA VAL A 421 -16.46 24.49 5.43
C VAL A 421 -15.54 25.38 4.61
N CYS A 422 -15.14 24.94 3.40
CA CYS A 422 -14.23 25.70 2.57
C CYS A 422 -14.86 27.00 2.07
N TYR A 423 -16.13 26.98 1.65
CA TYR A 423 -16.80 28.15 1.07
C TYR A 423 -17.20 29.18 2.12
N ASP A 424 -17.54 28.73 3.35
CA ASP A 424 -17.73 29.61 4.50
C ASP A 424 -16.45 30.38 4.82
N ILE A 425 -15.30 29.70 4.85
CA ILE A 425 -13.99 30.34 5.08
C ILE A 425 -13.61 31.28 3.93
N LEU A 426 -13.92 30.89 2.68
CA LEU A 426 -13.67 31.72 1.50
C LEU A 426 -14.61 32.93 1.42
N ASP A 427 -15.66 33.03 2.24
CA ASP A 427 -16.65 34.11 2.20
C ASP A 427 -17.21 34.34 0.78
N ILE A 428 -17.69 33.25 0.16
CA ILE A 428 -18.43 33.25 -1.11
C ILE A 428 -19.49 32.15 -1.13
N ASP A 429 -20.59 32.36 -1.85
CA ASP A 429 -21.66 31.36 -1.98
C ASP A 429 -21.16 30.07 -2.65
N GLU A 430 -21.61 28.92 -2.13
CA GLU A 430 -21.43 27.62 -2.77
C GLU A 430 -22.03 27.58 -4.19
N PRO A 431 -21.42 26.85 -5.14
CA PRO A 431 -22.06 26.56 -6.42
C PRO A 431 -23.37 25.81 -6.20
N ALA A 432 -24.42 26.17 -6.94
CA ALA A 432 -25.74 25.52 -6.84
C ALA A 432 -25.76 24.01 -7.17
N ARG A 433 -24.69 23.48 -7.76
CA ARG A 433 -24.53 22.04 -8.05
C ARG A 433 -23.78 21.36 -6.92
N GLU A 434 -24.19 20.14 -6.58
CA GLU A 434 -23.48 19.31 -5.61
C GLU A 434 -22.06 18.91 -6.08
N PRO A 435 -21.13 18.63 -5.16
CA PRO A 435 -19.82 18.10 -5.51
C PRO A 435 -19.96 16.66 -6.05
N ALA A 436 -19.24 16.34 -7.12
CA ALA A 436 -19.27 15.01 -7.71
C ALA A 436 -18.38 14.04 -6.93
N VAL A 437 -18.96 12.96 -6.40
CA VAL A 437 -18.20 11.83 -5.86
C VAL A 437 -17.96 10.82 -6.98
N LEU A 438 -16.80 10.91 -7.63
CA LEU A 438 -16.46 10.04 -8.76
C LEU A 438 -15.80 8.73 -8.29
N ALA A 439 -16.21 7.63 -8.93
CA ALA A 439 -15.49 6.37 -8.86
C ALA A 439 -14.02 6.57 -9.28
N VAL A 440 -13.12 5.76 -8.72
CA VAL A 440 -11.70 5.84 -9.08
C VAL A 440 -11.47 5.27 -10.49
N PRO A 441 -10.50 5.80 -11.25
CA PRO A 441 -10.16 5.21 -12.53
C PRO A 441 -9.65 3.77 -12.35
N PRO A 442 -9.83 2.88 -13.34
CA PRO A 442 -9.14 1.61 -13.37
C PRO A 442 -7.63 1.79 -13.23
N PRO A 443 -6.91 0.86 -12.58
CA PRO A 443 -5.46 0.92 -12.53
C PRO A 443 -4.90 0.87 -13.95
N ALA A 444 -3.84 1.62 -14.21
CA ALA A 444 -3.13 1.52 -15.47
C ALA A 444 -2.70 0.06 -15.68
N PRO A 445 -2.74 -0.46 -16.94
CA PRO A 445 -2.22 -1.79 -17.23
C PRO A 445 -0.81 -1.92 -16.65
N VAL A 446 -0.65 -2.84 -15.71
CA VAL A 446 0.68 -3.13 -15.18
C VAL A 446 1.33 -4.04 -16.21
N GLU A 447 2.41 -3.56 -16.85
CA GLU A 447 3.21 -4.44 -17.70
C GLU A 447 3.67 -5.63 -16.87
N PRO A 448 3.27 -6.87 -17.25
CA PRO A 448 3.78 -8.04 -16.58
C PRO A 448 5.30 -8.06 -16.70
N TYR A 449 5.98 -8.53 -15.65
CA TYR A 449 7.40 -8.80 -15.78
C TYR A 449 7.58 -9.85 -16.89
N PRO A 450 8.47 -9.65 -17.88
CA PRO A 450 8.51 -10.46 -19.10
C PRO A 450 9.16 -11.82 -18.82
N THR A 451 8.48 -12.70 -18.09
CA THR A 451 8.93 -14.07 -17.86
C THR A 451 7.74 -15.00 -18.01
N ASP A 452 7.82 -15.92 -18.98
CA ASP A 452 6.87 -17.06 -19.08
C ASP A 452 6.92 -17.96 -17.84
N GLY A 453 7.94 -17.77 -16.98
CA GLY A 453 8.04 -18.31 -15.63
C GLY A 453 8.28 -19.81 -15.63
N ALA A 454 9.12 -20.31 -14.72
CA ALA A 454 9.12 -21.73 -14.41
C ALA A 454 8.07 -22.02 -13.34
N LEU A 455 7.50 -23.22 -13.38
CA LEU A 455 6.43 -23.64 -12.49
C LEU A 455 6.86 -24.89 -11.73
N VAL A 456 6.61 -24.89 -10.42
CA VAL A 456 6.52 -26.14 -9.65
C VAL A 456 5.09 -26.63 -9.81
N VAL A 457 4.94 -27.83 -10.36
CA VAL A 457 3.63 -28.41 -10.63
C VAL A 457 3.46 -29.63 -9.75
N GLN A 458 2.47 -29.59 -8.86
CA GLN A 458 2.00 -30.75 -8.12
C GLN A 458 0.95 -31.46 -8.97
N ALA A 459 1.16 -32.74 -9.26
CA ALA A 459 0.27 -33.53 -10.09
C ALA A 459 -0.03 -34.89 -9.44
N VAL A 460 -1.22 -35.02 -8.86
CA VAL A 460 -1.66 -36.21 -8.12
C VAL A 460 -2.61 -37.04 -8.97
N VAL A 461 -2.31 -38.33 -9.10
CA VAL A 461 -3.13 -39.29 -9.86
C VAL A 461 -4.06 -40.04 -8.91
N GLU A 462 -5.37 -39.83 -9.05
CA GLU A 462 -6.42 -40.50 -8.25
C GLU A 462 -7.43 -41.19 -9.17
N GLY A 463 -7.46 -42.53 -9.17
CA GLY A 463 -8.31 -43.27 -10.09
C GLY A 463 -7.98 -42.89 -11.55
N ASP A 464 -8.96 -42.40 -12.29
CA ASP A 464 -8.76 -41.92 -13.68
C ASP A 464 -8.72 -40.40 -13.78
N THR A 465 -8.39 -39.72 -12.69
CA THR A 465 -8.28 -38.26 -12.63
C THR A 465 -6.85 -37.85 -12.25
N VAL A 466 -6.35 -36.80 -12.91
CA VAL A 466 -5.13 -36.10 -12.54
C VAL A 466 -5.50 -34.72 -12.02
N HIS A 467 -5.15 -34.45 -10.76
CA HIS A 467 -5.32 -33.17 -10.11
C HIS A 467 -4.01 -32.39 -10.20
N VAL A 468 -4.07 -31.18 -10.79
CA VAL A 468 -2.89 -30.37 -11.04
C VAL A 468 -3.00 -29.02 -10.35
N THR A 469 -1.95 -28.67 -9.60
CA THR A 469 -1.75 -27.37 -8.97
C THR A 469 -0.45 -26.78 -9.47
N ARG A 470 -0.47 -25.54 -9.97
CA ARG A 470 0.72 -24.86 -10.48
C ARG A 470 1.13 -23.71 -9.56
N LEU A 471 2.40 -23.68 -9.19
CA LEU A 471 3.01 -22.71 -8.29
C LEU A 471 4.24 -22.09 -8.98
N PRO A 472 4.57 -20.81 -8.73
CA PRO A 472 5.71 -20.19 -9.40
C PRO A 472 7.04 -20.70 -8.81
N ALA A 473 7.88 -21.30 -9.66
CA ALA A 473 9.06 -22.04 -9.20
C ALA A 473 10.08 -21.16 -8.47
N ALA A 474 10.33 -19.95 -8.95
CA ALA A 474 11.39 -19.08 -8.43
C ALA A 474 11.21 -18.71 -6.95
N VAL A 475 9.97 -18.56 -6.48
CA VAL A 475 9.69 -18.31 -5.05
C VAL A 475 9.28 -19.56 -4.29
N THR A 476 8.95 -20.66 -4.96
CA THR A 476 8.56 -21.92 -4.30
C THR A 476 9.80 -22.72 -3.91
N LEU A 477 10.72 -22.90 -4.86
CA LEU A 477 11.98 -23.60 -4.67
C LEU A 477 12.92 -22.73 -3.83
N GLY A 478 13.19 -23.15 -2.60
CA GLY A 478 13.98 -22.38 -1.62
C GLY A 478 13.19 -21.92 -0.40
N THR A 479 11.88 -22.16 -0.35
CA THR A 479 11.11 -22.03 0.89
C THR A 479 11.25 -23.31 1.74
N LYS A 480 10.81 -23.25 3.01
CA LYS A 480 10.70 -24.44 3.86
C LYS A 480 9.57 -25.39 3.45
N TRP A 481 8.76 -24.97 2.48
CA TRP A 481 7.57 -25.68 2.03
C TRP A 481 7.79 -26.15 0.59
N GLU A 482 8.04 -27.45 0.44
CA GLU A 482 8.11 -28.09 -0.86
C GLU A 482 6.83 -28.92 -1.06
N PRO A 483 6.05 -28.66 -2.13
CA PRO A 483 4.88 -29.48 -2.44
C PRO A 483 5.32 -30.93 -2.72
N ALA A 484 4.75 -31.89 -2.00
CA ALA A 484 4.95 -33.30 -2.30
C ALA A 484 4.43 -33.64 -3.70
N ASP A 485 5.01 -34.66 -4.35
CA ASP A 485 4.61 -35.12 -5.68
C ASP A 485 4.60 -33.99 -6.73
N SER A 486 5.65 -33.17 -6.70
CA SER A 486 5.84 -32.06 -7.62
C SER A 486 7.04 -32.22 -8.53
N HIS A 487 6.97 -31.56 -9.68
CA HIS A 487 8.02 -31.53 -10.69
C HIS A 487 8.18 -30.15 -11.29
N LEU A 488 9.35 -29.87 -11.87
CA LEU A 488 9.64 -28.57 -12.46
C LEU A 488 9.21 -28.54 -13.94
N VAL A 489 8.41 -27.53 -14.30
CA VAL A 489 8.02 -27.22 -15.67
C VAL A 489 8.67 -25.91 -16.10
N ALA A 490 9.27 -25.87 -17.29
CA ALA A 490 9.80 -24.65 -17.87
C ALA A 490 9.40 -24.53 -19.35
N PHE A 491 9.32 -23.29 -19.83
CA PHE A 491 9.09 -22.99 -21.25
C PHE A 491 10.43 -22.80 -21.95
N GLU A 492 10.58 -23.35 -23.16
CA GLU A 492 11.77 -23.16 -24.00
C GLU A 492 12.03 -21.67 -24.30
N SER A 493 10.97 -20.84 -24.34
CA SER A 493 11.03 -19.38 -24.47
C SER A 493 11.50 -18.63 -23.21
N SER A 494 11.68 -19.33 -22.07
CA SER A 494 12.09 -18.71 -20.82
C SER A 494 13.41 -17.94 -20.97
N MET A 495 13.40 -16.67 -20.55
CA MET A 495 14.60 -15.83 -20.54
C MET A 495 15.65 -16.29 -19.52
N ASP A 496 15.22 -17.05 -18.51
CA ASP A 496 16.12 -17.69 -17.56
C ASP A 496 16.32 -19.15 -17.95
N THR A 497 17.47 -19.41 -18.59
CA THR A 497 17.85 -20.73 -19.13
C THR A 497 18.20 -21.72 -18.02
N HIS A 498 18.41 -21.26 -16.78
CA HIS A 498 18.64 -22.15 -15.64
C HIS A 498 17.46 -23.10 -15.45
N TRP A 499 16.23 -22.57 -15.52
CA TRP A 499 15.02 -23.37 -15.35
C TRP A 499 14.84 -24.42 -16.45
N VAL A 500 15.11 -24.05 -17.70
CA VAL A 500 14.99 -24.97 -18.85
C VAL A 500 15.95 -26.17 -18.70
N ASN A 501 17.13 -25.94 -18.12
CA ASN A 501 18.11 -27.00 -17.91
C ASN A 501 17.78 -27.92 -16.72
N LEU A 502 17.04 -27.43 -15.73
CA LEU A 502 16.63 -28.19 -14.54
C LEU A 502 15.26 -28.86 -14.68
N ALA A 503 14.44 -28.43 -15.64
CA ALA A 503 13.06 -28.86 -15.74
C ALA A 503 12.91 -30.35 -16.04
N ASP A 504 11.97 -30.97 -15.32
CA ASP A 504 11.46 -32.30 -15.58
C ASP A 504 10.60 -32.35 -16.85
N VAL A 505 9.87 -31.26 -17.09
CA VAL A 505 8.99 -31.07 -18.24
C VAL A 505 9.36 -29.77 -18.94
N VAL A 506 9.70 -29.84 -20.22
CA VAL A 506 9.93 -28.64 -21.04
C VAL A 506 8.81 -28.48 -22.05
N ILE A 507 8.18 -27.30 -22.04
CA ILE A 507 7.22 -26.90 -23.07
C ILE A 507 8.01 -26.24 -24.22
N GLY A 508 8.07 -26.92 -25.36
CA GLY A 508 8.90 -26.54 -26.49
C GLY A 508 9.04 -27.66 -27.51
N SER A 509 9.88 -27.41 -28.52
CA SER A 509 10.17 -28.35 -29.62
C SER A 509 11.65 -28.74 -29.69
N GLY A 510 12.49 -28.06 -28.90
CA GLY A 510 13.92 -28.31 -28.82
C GLY A 510 14.30 -29.64 -28.17
N ARG A 511 15.59 -29.95 -28.24
CA ARG A 511 16.17 -31.14 -27.61
C ARG A 511 16.64 -30.82 -26.20
N HIS A 512 15.98 -31.43 -25.20
CA HIS A 512 16.28 -31.23 -23.78
C HIS A 512 16.67 -32.55 -23.08
N PRO A 513 17.96 -32.93 -23.08
CA PRO A 513 18.43 -34.19 -22.49
C PRO A 513 18.24 -34.29 -20.97
N GLY A 514 17.94 -33.19 -20.28
CA GLY A 514 17.57 -33.19 -18.86
C GLY A 514 16.11 -33.54 -18.60
N ALA A 515 15.20 -33.21 -19.53
CA ALA A 515 13.76 -33.29 -19.32
C ALA A 515 13.20 -34.70 -19.56
N ARG A 516 12.37 -35.21 -18.64
CA ARG A 516 11.66 -36.47 -18.83
C ARG A 516 10.53 -36.35 -19.84
N VAL A 517 9.91 -35.18 -19.93
CA VAL A 517 8.88 -34.87 -20.92
C VAL A 517 9.27 -33.63 -21.70
N VAL A 518 9.18 -33.69 -23.02
CA VAL A 518 9.20 -32.51 -23.88
C VAL A 518 7.84 -32.45 -24.56
N ALA A 519 7.16 -31.32 -24.45
CA ALA A 519 5.80 -31.17 -24.96
C ALA A 519 5.67 -29.97 -25.89
N GLU A 520 5.21 -30.24 -27.11
CA GLU A 520 4.83 -29.22 -28.07
C GLU A 520 3.34 -28.89 -27.92
N ILE A 521 3.02 -27.59 -27.94
CA ILE A 521 1.66 -27.08 -27.76
C ILE A 521 1.21 -26.37 -29.03
N ASP A 522 0.05 -26.76 -29.54
CA ASP A 522 -0.61 -26.11 -30.68
C ASP A 522 -2.11 -25.97 -30.39
N GLY A 523 -2.55 -24.74 -30.15
CA GLY A 523 -3.93 -24.43 -29.75
C GLY A 523 -4.31 -25.15 -28.45
N THR A 524 -5.18 -26.15 -28.55
CA THR A 524 -5.63 -26.99 -27.44
C THR A 524 -4.94 -28.35 -27.37
N ALA A 525 -4.04 -28.65 -28.32
CA ALA A 525 -3.35 -29.92 -28.41
C ALA A 525 -2.00 -29.86 -27.66
N CYS A 526 -1.68 -30.97 -27.00
CA CYS A 526 -0.37 -31.21 -26.39
C CYS A 526 0.17 -32.51 -26.97
N VAL A 527 1.35 -32.47 -27.59
CA VAL A 527 2.10 -33.65 -28.01
C VAL A 527 3.26 -33.81 -27.04
N ALA A 528 3.14 -34.74 -26.10
CA ALA A 528 4.14 -34.98 -25.06
C ALA A 528 4.98 -36.20 -25.43
N ASP A 529 6.27 -35.98 -25.66
CA ASP A 529 7.25 -37.05 -25.79
C ASP A 529 7.81 -37.39 -24.41
N VAL A 530 7.49 -38.59 -23.92
CA VAL A 530 7.88 -39.07 -22.61
C VAL A 530 9.05 -40.03 -22.77
N ARG A 531 10.18 -39.66 -22.16
CA ARG A 531 11.41 -40.45 -22.21
C ARG A 531 11.14 -41.89 -21.76
N ASP A 532 11.63 -42.84 -22.55
CA ASP A 532 11.50 -44.29 -22.32
C ASP A 532 10.05 -44.84 -22.33
N ALA A 533 9.04 -44.02 -22.65
CA ALA A 533 7.63 -44.43 -22.70
C ALA A 533 6.93 -44.08 -24.04
N GLY A 534 7.53 -43.19 -24.85
CA GLY A 534 7.04 -42.80 -26.17
C GLY A 534 6.16 -41.55 -26.14
N THR A 535 5.50 -41.28 -27.26
CA THR A 535 4.75 -40.04 -27.47
C THR A 535 3.25 -40.23 -27.28
N VAL A 536 2.62 -39.30 -26.56
CA VAL A 536 1.16 -39.22 -26.40
C VAL A 536 0.64 -37.88 -26.92
N ARG A 537 -0.51 -37.92 -27.62
CA ARG A 537 -1.23 -36.73 -28.04
C ARG A 537 -2.47 -36.55 -27.19
N LEU A 538 -2.55 -35.42 -26.50
CA LEU A 538 -3.64 -35.04 -25.62
C LEU A 538 -4.31 -33.78 -26.14
N THR A 539 -5.56 -33.54 -25.76
CA THR A 539 -6.29 -32.33 -26.14
C THR A 539 -7.13 -31.85 -24.98
N GLY A 540 -7.09 -30.55 -24.68
CA GLY A 540 -7.79 -29.95 -23.57
C GLY A 540 -7.70 -28.43 -23.57
N PRO A 541 -8.46 -27.77 -22.69
CA PRO A 541 -8.54 -26.30 -22.66
C PRO A 541 -7.22 -25.65 -22.22
N ASP A 542 -6.41 -26.34 -21.42
CA ASP A 542 -5.06 -25.93 -21.06
C ASP A 542 -4.05 -27.05 -21.41
N PRO A 543 -3.38 -26.96 -22.58
CA PRO A 543 -2.43 -27.97 -23.03
C PRO A 543 -1.13 -28.01 -22.21
N THR A 544 -0.78 -26.95 -21.47
CA THR A 544 0.45 -26.94 -20.63
C THR A 544 0.32 -27.90 -19.44
N VAL A 545 -0.90 -28.00 -18.89
CA VAL A 545 -1.23 -28.92 -17.79
C VAL A 545 -1.17 -30.38 -18.26
N LEU A 546 -1.53 -30.65 -19.51
CA LEU A 546 -1.55 -32.00 -20.07
C LEU A 546 -0.14 -32.63 -20.13
N ALA A 547 0.90 -31.82 -20.36
CA ALA A 547 2.29 -32.29 -20.29
C ALA A 547 2.67 -32.78 -18.88
N SER A 548 2.22 -32.06 -17.85
CA SER A 548 2.40 -32.46 -16.45
C SER A 548 1.56 -33.68 -16.08
N ALA A 549 0.37 -33.83 -16.66
CA ALA A 549 -0.44 -35.03 -16.49
C ALA A 549 0.25 -36.26 -17.10
N ALA A 550 0.89 -36.13 -18.27
CA ALA A 550 1.68 -37.20 -18.88
C ALA A 550 2.87 -37.61 -18.01
N TYR A 551 3.57 -36.63 -17.44
CA TYR A 551 4.66 -36.88 -16.49
C TYR A 551 4.18 -37.68 -15.27
N ALA A 552 3.15 -37.19 -14.57
CA ALA A 552 2.65 -37.83 -13.35
C ALA A 552 2.04 -39.22 -13.60
N TRP A 553 1.30 -39.37 -14.70
CA TRP A 553 0.70 -40.65 -15.09
C TRP A 553 1.76 -41.72 -15.37
N HIS A 554 2.84 -41.32 -16.04
CA HIS A 554 3.97 -42.21 -16.28
C HIS A 554 4.69 -42.59 -14.99
N LEU A 555 4.95 -41.63 -14.09
CA LEU A 555 5.56 -41.92 -12.79
C LEU A 555 4.69 -42.82 -11.89
N ALA A 556 3.37 -42.75 -12.04
CA ALA A 556 2.44 -43.65 -11.38
C ALA A 556 2.46 -45.08 -11.97
N GLY A 557 3.32 -45.36 -12.96
CA GLY A 557 3.48 -46.68 -13.59
C GLY A 557 2.33 -47.05 -14.53
N ARG A 558 1.52 -46.07 -14.95
CA ARG A 558 0.36 -46.30 -15.82
C ARG A 558 0.70 -46.17 -17.31
N PRO A 559 0.06 -46.94 -18.19
CA PRO A 559 0.27 -46.82 -19.63
C PRO A 559 -0.20 -45.46 -20.16
N LEU A 560 0.63 -44.79 -20.98
CA LEU A 560 0.28 -43.51 -21.60
C LEU A 560 -0.96 -43.60 -22.51
N SER A 561 -1.23 -44.77 -23.08
CA SER A 561 -2.43 -45.01 -23.90
C SER A 561 -3.75 -44.82 -23.14
N GLU A 562 -3.73 -44.95 -21.82
CA GLU A 562 -4.93 -44.78 -20.98
C GLU A 562 -5.16 -43.31 -20.58
N LEU A 563 -4.12 -42.47 -20.63
CA LEU A 563 -4.20 -41.06 -20.23
C LEU A 563 -5.17 -40.25 -21.11
N ALA A 564 -5.34 -40.62 -22.37
CA ALA A 564 -6.27 -39.94 -23.29
C ALA A 564 -7.73 -40.01 -22.82
N ALA A 565 -8.08 -41.01 -22.00
CA ALA A 565 -9.40 -41.15 -21.39
C ALA A 565 -9.49 -40.57 -19.97
N ALA A 566 -8.35 -40.19 -19.37
CA ALA A 566 -8.30 -39.65 -18.02
C ALA A 566 -8.82 -38.22 -17.98
N ARG A 567 -9.39 -37.84 -16.83
CA ARG A 567 -9.80 -36.46 -16.58
C ARG A 567 -8.65 -35.68 -15.99
N VAL A 568 -8.36 -34.50 -16.54
CA VAL A 568 -7.38 -33.58 -15.95
C VAL A 568 -8.12 -32.39 -15.35
N THR A 569 -7.83 -32.06 -14.10
CA THR A 569 -8.45 -30.94 -13.37
C THR A 569 -7.37 -30.02 -12.81
N VAL A 570 -7.64 -28.71 -12.80
CA VAL A 570 -6.74 -27.67 -12.31
C VAL A 570 -7.39 -26.99 -11.12
N SER A 571 -6.61 -26.75 -10.06
CA SER A 571 -7.07 -26.10 -8.83
C SER A 571 -6.40 -24.77 -8.53
#